data_AF-A0A2X3BPR5-F1
#
_entry.id   AF-A0A2X3BPR5-F1
#
_cell.length_a   1.000
_cell.length_b   1.000
_cell.length_c   1.000
_cell.angle_alpha   90.00
_cell.angle_beta   90.00
_cell.angle_gamma   90.00
#
_symmetry.space_group_name_H-M   'P 1'
#
loop_
_entity.id
_entity.type
_entity.pdbx_description
1 polymer ?
#
loop_
_entity_poly.entity_id
_entity_poly.type
_entity_poly.pdbx_seq_one_letter_code
_entity_poly.pdbx_strand_id
1 'polypeptide(L)'
;MAALLRRSAIQDILVVDSHEVGASFMRWPEETRFITPSFFSNPFGQPDLNAMTPDSSLALFCGEEHPGGKTYASYLKVVLDEYQIPVMAPARIAKVALLSSGNFILTTEAGEKLETRSLIWATGEFQFPDRLIFPGADICCHYGDVTSWKDFRKGEYIVIGGYESAVDAAVNLLENGSSVKNVNPLSPLVS
;
A
#
# COMPACT_ATOMS: atom_id res chain seq x y z
N MET A 1 13.12 -1.25 2.20
CA MET A 1 14.00 -1.73 3.29
C MET A 1 14.82 -2.96 2.90
N ALA A 2 14.20 -4.10 2.56
CA ALA A 2 14.94 -5.33 2.25
C ALA A 2 16.01 -5.15 1.15
N ALA A 3 15.69 -4.47 0.05
CA ALA A 3 16.65 -4.11 -1.00
C ALA A 3 17.85 -3.28 -0.48
N LEU A 4 17.59 -2.31 0.41
CA LEU A 4 18.66 -1.52 1.01
C LEU A 4 19.58 -2.36 1.91
N LEU A 5 19.01 -3.26 2.72
CA LEU A 5 19.79 -4.17 3.57
C LEU A 5 20.66 -5.12 2.73
N ARG A 6 20.11 -5.64 1.62
CA ARG A 6 20.85 -6.46 0.65
C ARG A 6 22.05 -5.69 0.09
N ARG A 7 21.86 -4.41 -0.27
CA ARG A 7 22.95 -3.51 -0.72
C ARG A 7 23.99 -3.26 0.36
N SER A 8 23.59 -3.20 1.62
CA SER A 8 24.48 -3.03 2.78
C SER A 8 25.15 -4.34 3.23
N ALA A 9 25.23 -5.33 2.34
CA ALA A 9 25.88 -6.64 2.54
C ALA A 9 25.18 -7.59 3.54
N ILE A 10 23.95 -7.31 3.96
CA ILE A 10 23.17 -8.27 4.76
C ILE A 10 22.56 -9.30 3.81
N GLN A 11 23.01 -10.55 3.90
CA GLN A 11 22.62 -11.61 2.97
C GLN A 11 21.49 -12.50 3.48
N ASP A 12 21.40 -12.69 4.79
CA ASP A 12 20.38 -13.52 5.41
C ASP A 12 19.15 -12.66 5.73
N ILE A 13 18.24 -12.58 4.76
CA ILE A 13 17.02 -11.77 4.80
C ILE A 13 15.90 -12.60 4.22
N LEU A 14 14.74 -12.59 4.89
CA LEU A 14 13.49 -13.12 4.37
C LEU A 14 12.41 -12.03 4.48
N VAL A 15 11.66 -11.80 3.41
CA VAL A 15 10.44 -11.01 3.43
C VAL A 15 9.26 -11.95 3.64
N VAL A 16 8.37 -11.63 4.58
CA VAL A 16 7.17 -12.43 4.86
C VAL A 16 5.96 -11.52 4.68
N ASP A 17 4.98 -11.95 3.88
CA ASP A 17 3.74 -11.22 3.64
C ASP A 17 2.54 -12.16 3.80
N SER A 18 1.45 -11.67 4.40
CA SER A 18 0.23 -12.47 4.61
C SER A 18 -0.50 -12.81 3.31
N HIS A 19 -0.27 -12.05 2.24
CA HIS A 19 -0.87 -12.25 0.93
C HIS A 19 0.22 -12.41 -0.13
N GLU A 20 0.74 -11.28 -0.64
CA GLU A 20 1.69 -11.24 -1.74
C GLU A 20 2.42 -9.89 -1.75
N VAL A 21 3.53 -9.82 -2.49
CA VAL A 21 4.26 -8.56 -2.70
C VAL A 21 3.35 -7.52 -3.34
N GLY A 22 3.18 -6.39 -2.66
CA GLY A 22 2.37 -5.28 -3.14
C GLY A 22 0.86 -5.44 -2.92
N ALA A 23 0.42 -6.35 -2.05
CA ALA A 23 -0.99 -6.67 -1.84
C ALA A 23 -1.91 -5.46 -1.57
N SER A 24 -1.44 -4.43 -0.86
CA SER A 24 -2.22 -3.19 -0.66
C SER A 24 -2.47 -2.45 -1.97
N PHE A 25 -1.45 -2.31 -2.82
CA PHE A 25 -1.56 -1.66 -4.12
C PHE A 25 -2.40 -2.45 -5.11
N MET A 26 -2.39 -3.79 -5.01
CA MET A 26 -3.27 -4.65 -5.80
C MET A 26 -4.76 -4.45 -5.48
N ARG A 27 -5.08 -3.91 -4.30
CA ARG A 27 -6.44 -3.63 -3.84
C ARG A 27 -6.83 -2.15 -3.93
N TRP A 28 -6.00 -1.32 -4.52
CA TRP A 28 -6.43 0.03 -4.85
C TRP A 28 -7.58 -0.02 -5.88
N PRO A 29 -8.54 0.91 -5.80
CA PRO A 29 -9.44 1.16 -6.90
C PRO A 29 -8.69 1.29 -8.22
N GLU A 30 -9.24 0.79 -9.32
CA GLU A 30 -8.55 0.73 -10.61
C GLU A 30 -8.12 2.11 -11.13
N GLU A 31 -8.83 3.16 -10.75
CA GLU A 31 -8.54 4.54 -11.14
C GLU A 31 -7.53 5.23 -10.23
N THR A 32 -7.27 4.73 -9.03
CA THR A 32 -6.33 5.36 -8.08
C THR A 32 -4.93 5.43 -8.67
N ARG A 33 -4.29 6.61 -8.56
CA ARG A 33 -2.91 6.87 -8.98
C ARG A 33 -2.09 7.47 -7.85
N PHE A 34 -0.77 7.35 -7.95
CA PHE A 34 0.13 8.11 -7.09
C PHE A 34 -0.09 9.62 -7.27
N ILE A 35 -0.13 10.37 -6.18
CA ILE A 35 -0.19 11.84 -6.21
C ILE A 35 1.22 12.42 -6.41
N THR A 36 2.24 11.74 -5.89
CA THR A 36 3.64 12.06 -6.14
C THR A 36 4.03 11.64 -7.55
N PRO A 37 4.63 12.53 -8.34
CA PRO A 37 5.04 12.18 -9.69
C PRO A 37 6.33 11.35 -9.68
N SER A 38 6.43 10.43 -10.63
CA SER A 38 7.61 9.62 -10.90
C SER A 38 8.38 10.26 -12.05
N PHE A 39 9.65 10.57 -11.83
CA PHE A 39 10.54 11.12 -12.86
C PHE A 39 11.93 10.48 -12.78
N PHE A 40 12.51 10.17 -13.94
CA PHE A 40 13.88 9.66 -14.01
C PHE A 40 14.92 10.77 -13.94
N SER A 41 15.16 11.28 -12.74
CA SER A 41 16.24 12.24 -12.45
C SER A 41 17.46 11.59 -11.79
N ASN A 42 17.48 10.25 -11.65
CA ASN A 42 18.52 9.51 -10.92
C ASN A 42 19.95 9.83 -11.38
N PRO A 43 20.27 9.96 -12.69
CA PRO A 43 21.63 10.29 -13.13
C PRO A 43 22.11 11.68 -12.66
N PHE A 44 21.20 12.55 -12.26
CA PHE A 44 21.48 13.90 -11.75
C PHE A 44 21.46 13.96 -10.21
N GLY A 45 21.53 12.81 -9.54
CA GLY A 45 21.63 12.72 -8.08
C GLY A 45 20.30 12.86 -7.33
N GLN A 46 19.17 12.84 -8.03
CA GLN A 46 17.84 12.86 -7.44
C GLN A 46 17.11 11.56 -7.81
N PRO A 47 16.93 10.61 -6.87
CA PRO A 47 16.15 9.41 -7.15
C PRO A 47 14.69 9.77 -7.47
N ASP A 48 14.09 8.99 -8.37
CA ASP A 48 12.64 8.96 -8.57
C ASP A 48 11.92 8.82 -7.22
N LEU A 49 10.96 9.73 -6.96
CA LEU A 49 10.29 9.84 -5.66
C LEU A 49 9.53 8.59 -5.25
N ASN A 50 9.06 7.81 -6.23
CA ASN A 50 8.29 6.60 -5.98
C ASN A 50 9.17 5.33 -6.04
N ALA A 51 10.47 5.47 -6.30
CA ALA A 51 11.38 4.33 -6.35
C ALA A 51 11.74 3.78 -4.96
N MET A 52 11.85 2.45 -4.87
CA MET A 52 12.24 1.74 -3.66
C MET A 52 13.75 1.67 -3.44
N THR A 53 14.54 1.93 -4.48
CA THR A 53 16.01 1.94 -4.42
C THR A 53 16.57 3.14 -5.20
N PRO A 54 17.72 3.71 -4.78
CA PRO A 54 18.32 4.85 -5.46
C PRO A 54 18.66 4.66 -6.96
N ASP A 55 18.82 3.42 -7.39
CA ASP A 55 19.17 3.04 -8.77
C ASP A 55 17.99 2.58 -9.62
N SER A 56 16.81 2.39 -9.01
CA SER A 56 15.60 2.11 -9.77
C SER A 56 14.82 3.40 -10.05
N SER A 57 13.96 3.35 -11.05
CA SER A 57 12.99 4.41 -11.34
C SER A 57 11.70 3.77 -11.80
N LEU A 58 10.62 4.19 -11.16
CA LEU A 58 9.27 3.77 -11.53
C LEU A 58 8.87 4.40 -12.86
N ALA A 59 9.28 5.65 -13.11
CA ALA A 59 9.10 6.31 -14.41
C ALA A 59 9.73 5.51 -15.56
N LEU A 60 10.95 4.99 -15.37
CA LEU A 60 11.56 4.10 -16.37
C LEU A 60 10.85 2.76 -16.49
N PHE A 61 10.35 2.22 -15.37
CA PHE A 61 9.68 0.92 -15.35
C PHE A 61 8.35 0.92 -16.13
N CYS A 62 7.54 1.96 -15.98
CA CYS A 62 6.18 2.00 -16.56
C CYS A 62 5.96 3.06 -17.64
N GLY A 63 6.86 4.03 -17.79
CA GLY A 63 6.67 5.14 -18.73
C GLY A 63 5.56 6.12 -18.34
N GLU A 64 5.12 6.08 -17.08
CA GLU A 64 4.04 6.93 -16.53
C GLU A 64 4.57 7.80 -15.39
N GLU A 65 4.07 9.05 -15.31
CA GLU A 65 4.38 9.96 -14.20
C GLU A 65 3.61 9.56 -12.92
N HIS A 66 2.31 9.29 -13.06
CA HIS A 66 1.42 8.92 -11.96
C HIS A 66 0.90 7.49 -12.16
N PRO A 67 1.67 6.46 -11.79
CA PRO A 67 1.29 5.07 -12.01
C PRO A 67 0.17 4.60 -11.09
N GLY A 68 -0.53 3.54 -11.53
CA GLY A 68 -1.55 2.86 -10.74
C GLY A 68 -1.00 1.80 -9.78
N GLY A 69 -1.85 1.32 -8.87
CA GLY A 69 -1.47 0.35 -7.85
C GLY A 69 -0.95 -0.98 -8.42
N LYS A 70 -1.62 -1.55 -9.43
CA LYS A 70 -1.19 -2.81 -10.09
C LYS A 70 0.20 -2.68 -10.73
N THR A 71 0.48 -1.53 -11.35
CA THR A 71 1.80 -1.20 -11.90
C THR A 71 2.85 -1.15 -10.81
N TYR A 72 2.56 -0.48 -9.69
CA TYR A 72 3.46 -0.40 -8.56
C TYR A 72 3.74 -1.76 -7.90
N ALA A 73 2.70 -2.59 -7.71
CA ALA A 73 2.88 -3.95 -7.19
C ALA A 73 3.80 -4.80 -8.08
N SER A 74 3.67 -4.66 -9.40
CA SER A 74 4.55 -5.33 -10.36
C SER A 74 5.98 -4.82 -10.27
N TYR A 75 6.17 -3.50 -10.14
CA TYR A 75 7.47 -2.89 -9.88
C TYR A 75 8.14 -3.43 -8.60
N LEU A 76 7.40 -3.55 -7.49
CA LEU A 76 7.92 -4.10 -6.23
C LEU A 76 8.42 -5.54 -6.38
N LYS A 77 7.73 -6.37 -7.17
CA LYS A 77 8.16 -7.74 -7.48
C LYS A 77 9.50 -7.75 -8.23
N VAL A 78 9.61 -6.92 -9.26
CA VAL A 78 10.86 -6.78 -10.04
C VAL A 78 12.03 -6.31 -9.16
N VAL A 79 11.81 -5.37 -8.25
CA VAL A 79 12.85 -4.95 -7.29
C VAL A 79 13.28 -6.13 -6.41
N LEU A 80 12.37 -6.95 -5.90
CA LEU A 80 12.78 -8.09 -5.07
C LEU A 80 13.55 -9.15 -5.88
N ASP A 81 13.15 -9.39 -7.13
CA ASP A 81 13.80 -10.33 -8.05
C ASP A 81 15.22 -9.87 -8.42
N GLU A 82 15.39 -8.58 -8.74
CA GLU A 82 16.69 -7.97 -9.08
C GLU A 82 17.69 -8.13 -7.93
N TYR A 83 17.22 -7.95 -6.69
CA TYR A 83 18.03 -8.08 -5.49
C TYR A 83 18.06 -9.52 -4.95
N GLN A 84 17.45 -10.49 -5.63
CA GLN A 84 17.39 -11.91 -5.25
C GLN A 84 16.91 -12.10 -3.79
N ILE A 85 15.91 -11.33 -3.37
CA ILE A 85 15.39 -11.36 -2.00
C ILE A 85 14.32 -12.44 -1.89
N PRO A 86 14.48 -13.45 -1.03
CA PRO A 86 13.47 -14.47 -0.88
C PRO A 86 12.22 -13.89 -0.20
N VAL A 87 11.07 -14.34 -0.68
CA VAL A 87 9.75 -13.97 -0.17
C VAL A 87 9.02 -15.24 0.25
N MET A 88 8.47 -15.23 1.46
CA MET A 88 7.54 -16.22 1.95
C MET A 88 6.14 -15.61 1.97
N ALA A 89 5.33 -15.96 0.98
CA ALA A 89 3.96 -15.50 0.85
C ALA A 89 3.12 -16.55 0.09
N PRO A 90 1.84 -16.76 0.45
CA PRO A 90 1.15 -16.15 1.59
C PRO A 90 1.56 -16.81 2.91
N ALA A 91 1.93 -15.99 3.91
CA ALA A 91 2.31 -16.44 5.25
C ALA A 91 1.96 -15.40 6.31
N ARG A 92 0.79 -15.54 6.93
CA ARG A 92 0.36 -14.65 8.02
C ARG A 92 1.04 -15.02 9.33
N ILE A 93 1.74 -14.06 9.94
CA ILE A 93 2.32 -14.21 11.27
C ILE A 93 1.20 -14.07 12.32
N ALA A 94 0.97 -15.13 13.09
CA ALA A 94 -0.02 -15.15 14.17
C ALA A 94 0.58 -14.71 15.51
N LYS A 95 1.87 -14.99 15.73
CA LYS A 95 2.55 -14.71 17.00
C LYS A 95 4.00 -14.33 16.79
N VAL A 96 4.46 -13.37 17.59
CA VAL A 96 5.87 -13.02 17.75
C VAL A 96 6.23 -13.12 19.23
N ALA A 97 7.38 -13.71 19.55
CA ALA A 97 7.91 -13.76 20.91
C ALA A 97 9.43 -13.51 20.91
N LEU A 98 9.93 -12.88 21.97
CA LEU A 98 11.36 -12.74 22.23
C LEU A 98 11.83 -13.93 23.08
N LEU A 99 12.81 -14.67 22.58
CA LEU A 99 13.43 -15.78 23.28
C LEU A 99 14.45 -15.28 24.31
N SER A 100 14.77 -16.11 25.30
CA SER A 100 15.83 -15.82 26.28
C SER A 100 17.21 -15.67 25.65
N SER A 101 17.43 -16.21 24.44
CA SER A 101 18.65 -16.01 23.64
C SER A 101 18.79 -14.58 23.09
N GLY A 102 17.71 -13.78 23.12
CA GLY A 102 17.64 -12.46 22.47
C GLY A 102 17.14 -12.49 21.03
N ASN A 103 16.89 -13.66 20.46
CA ASN A 103 16.30 -13.81 19.11
C ASN A 103 14.77 -13.70 19.16
N PHE A 104 14.16 -13.28 18.06
CA PHE A 104 12.73 -13.36 17.84
C PHE A 104 12.34 -14.71 17.25
N ILE A 105 11.23 -15.28 17.73
CA ILE A 105 10.54 -16.38 17.08
C ILE A 105 9.18 -15.90 16.58
N LEU A 106 8.92 -16.13 15.30
CA LEU A 106 7.65 -15.87 14.65
C LEU A 106 6.96 -17.20 14.38
N THR A 107 5.65 -17.25 14.57
CA THR A 107 4.82 -18.42 14.24
C THR A 107 3.77 -18.00 13.23
N THR A 108 3.73 -18.69 12.09
CA THR A 108 2.68 -18.48 11.07
C THR A 108 1.36 -19.07 11.56
N GLU A 109 0.23 -18.65 10.98
CA GLU A 109 -1.07 -19.29 11.24
C GLU A 109 -1.07 -20.79 10.88
N ALA A 110 -0.25 -21.20 9.91
CA ALA A 110 -0.04 -22.60 9.53
C ALA A 110 0.85 -23.39 10.52
N GLY A 111 1.42 -22.71 11.52
CA GLY A 111 2.25 -23.32 12.56
C GLY A 111 3.74 -23.40 12.25
N GLU A 112 4.20 -22.89 11.12
CA GLU A 112 5.63 -22.80 10.80
C GLU A 112 6.31 -21.80 11.74
N LYS A 113 7.57 -22.07 12.09
CA LYS A 113 8.35 -21.24 13.00
C LYS A 113 9.57 -20.69 12.30
N LEU A 114 9.75 -19.38 12.41
CA LEU A 114 10.89 -18.65 11.88
C LEU A 114 11.62 -18.02 13.05
N GLU A 115 12.93 -18.25 13.17
CA GLU A 115 13.76 -17.59 14.17
C GLU A 115 14.66 -16.57 13.48
N THR A 116 14.77 -15.37 14.06
CA THR A 116 15.64 -14.30 13.55
C THR A 116 16.23 -13.49 14.68
N ARG A 117 17.45 -12.99 14.48
CA ARG A 117 18.08 -12.05 15.42
C ARG A 117 17.46 -10.66 15.35
N SER A 118 16.88 -10.29 14.21
CA SER A 118 16.36 -8.94 13.99
C SER A 118 15.07 -9.00 13.19
N LEU A 119 14.06 -8.25 13.68
CA LEU A 119 12.74 -8.17 13.07
C LEU A 119 12.47 -6.73 12.66
N ILE A 120 12.13 -6.51 11.40
CA ILE A 120 11.62 -5.23 10.90
C ILE A 120 10.13 -5.41 10.67
N TRP A 121 9.32 -4.64 11.39
CA TRP A 121 7.86 -4.70 11.29
C TRP A 121 7.37 -3.65 10.31
N ALA A 122 6.83 -4.10 9.16
CA ALA A 122 6.41 -3.23 8.05
C ALA A 122 5.04 -3.64 7.50
N THR A 123 4.06 -3.90 8.36
CA THR A 123 2.73 -4.44 7.96
C THR A 123 1.78 -3.40 7.38
N GLY A 124 2.06 -2.11 7.56
CA GLY A 124 1.16 -1.03 7.16
C GLY A 124 -0.23 -1.12 7.82
N GLU A 125 -1.16 -0.28 7.34
CA GLU A 125 -2.49 -0.13 7.94
C GLU A 125 -3.65 -0.33 6.95
N PHE A 126 -3.37 -0.36 5.64
CA PHE A 126 -4.41 -0.42 4.59
C PHE A 126 -5.39 -1.59 4.75
N GLN A 127 -4.91 -2.72 5.28
CA GLN A 127 -5.71 -3.93 5.47
C GLN A 127 -6.53 -3.94 6.77
N PHE A 128 -6.35 -2.91 7.60
CA PHE A 128 -6.97 -2.78 8.92
C PHE A 128 -7.75 -1.45 9.02
N PRO A 129 -8.69 -1.17 8.09
CA PRO A 129 -9.46 0.06 8.17
C PRO A 129 -10.36 0.04 9.41
N ASP A 130 -10.49 1.19 10.09
CA ASP A 130 -11.47 1.36 11.15
C ASP A 130 -12.85 1.57 10.52
N ARG A 131 -13.72 0.57 10.68
CA ARG A 131 -15.05 0.51 10.06
C ARG A 131 -16.17 0.97 10.99
N LEU A 132 -15.85 1.34 12.23
CA LEU A 132 -16.84 1.69 13.25
C LEU A 132 -16.58 3.07 13.86
N ILE A 133 -15.91 3.94 13.10
CA ILE A 133 -15.53 5.31 13.50
C ILE A 133 -16.72 6.21 13.86
N PHE A 134 -17.93 5.93 13.36
CA PHE A 134 -19.15 6.65 13.71
C PHE A 134 -20.40 5.76 13.58
N PRO A 135 -21.53 6.09 14.23
CA PRO A 135 -22.78 5.35 14.08
C PRO A 135 -23.27 5.33 12.63
N GLY A 136 -23.46 4.14 12.06
CA GLY A 136 -23.84 3.96 10.65
C GLY A 136 -22.67 3.81 9.68
N ALA A 137 -21.42 3.77 10.15
CA ALA A 137 -20.26 3.48 9.29
C ALA A 137 -20.31 2.05 8.69
N ASP A 138 -21.03 1.13 9.34
CA ASP A 138 -21.21 -0.26 8.91
C ASP A 138 -22.02 -0.42 7.60
N ILE A 139 -22.82 0.59 7.24
CA ILE A 139 -23.54 0.62 5.96
C ILE A 139 -22.80 1.41 4.87
N CYS A 140 -21.65 2.01 5.19
CA CYS A 140 -20.81 2.72 4.23
C CYS A 140 -19.89 1.76 3.46
N CYS A 141 -19.50 2.17 2.25
CA CYS A 141 -18.42 1.53 1.51
C CYS A 141 -17.10 2.23 1.85
N HIS A 142 -16.13 1.48 2.37
CA HIS A 142 -14.79 2.04 2.63
C HIS A 142 -14.03 2.17 1.30
N TYR A 143 -13.21 3.22 1.16
CA TYR A 143 -12.43 3.48 -0.06
C TYR A 143 -11.64 2.25 -0.53
N GLY A 144 -10.99 1.55 0.40
CA GLY A 144 -10.20 0.34 0.11
C GLY A 144 -11.02 -0.90 -0.30
N ASP A 145 -12.36 -0.84 -0.25
CA ASP A 145 -13.23 -1.91 -0.75
C ASP A 145 -13.73 -1.63 -2.18
N VAL A 146 -13.49 -0.42 -2.70
CA VAL A 146 -13.88 -0.05 -4.06
C VAL A 146 -12.93 -0.72 -5.04
N THR A 147 -13.48 -1.56 -5.93
CA THR A 147 -12.70 -2.18 -7.01
C THR A 147 -12.52 -1.19 -8.17
N SER A 148 -13.60 -0.62 -8.69
CA SER A 148 -13.56 0.48 -9.66
C SER A 148 -14.69 1.45 -9.37
N TRP A 149 -14.43 2.73 -9.56
CA TRP A 149 -15.48 3.75 -9.45
C TRP A 149 -16.53 3.64 -10.55
N LYS A 150 -16.21 2.99 -11.68
CA LYS A 150 -17.13 2.78 -12.82
C LYS A 150 -18.26 1.81 -12.51
N ASP A 151 -18.10 0.97 -11.47
CA ASP A 151 -19.13 0.03 -11.03
C ASP A 151 -20.27 0.74 -10.28
N PHE A 152 -20.08 1.99 -9.88
CA PHE A 152 -21.07 2.79 -9.17
C PHE A 152 -22.11 3.33 -10.14
N ARG A 153 -23.39 3.14 -9.80
CA ARG A 153 -24.50 3.69 -10.59
C ARG A 153 -24.51 5.21 -10.49
N LYS A 154 -24.88 5.90 -11.56
CA LYS A 154 -25.10 7.36 -11.50
C LYS A 154 -26.14 7.68 -10.44
N GLY A 155 -25.81 8.61 -9.55
CA GLY A 155 -26.69 8.98 -8.45
C GLY A 155 -26.11 10.09 -7.59
N GLU A 156 -26.63 10.19 -6.38
CA GLU A 156 -26.13 11.12 -5.37
C GLU A 156 -25.31 10.35 -4.33
N TYR A 157 -24.09 10.81 -4.06
CA TYR A 157 -23.18 10.19 -3.12
C TYR A 157 -22.73 11.16 -2.03
N ILE A 158 -22.55 10.63 -0.83
CA ILE A 158 -21.90 11.31 0.27
C ILE A 158 -20.52 10.69 0.45
N VAL A 159 -19.48 11.50 0.35
CA VAL A 159 -18.11 11.09 0.67
C VAL A 159 -17.78 11.64 2.05
N ILE A 160 -17.31 10.77 2.95
CA ILE A 160 -16.95 11.13 4.32
C ILE A 160 -15.44 11.02 4.45
N GLY A 161 -14.75 12.15 4.62
CA GLY A 161 -13.31 12.20 4.77
C GLY A 161 -12.69 13.52 4.34
N GLY A 162 -11.62 13.94 5.04
CA GLY A 162 -10.94 15.21 4.80
C GLY A 162 -9.62 15.12 4.04
N TYR A 163 -9.26 13.93 3.55
CA TYR A 163 -7.95 13.63 2.97
C TYR A 163 -8.07 13.21 1.50
N GLU A 164 -6.95 12.77 0.96
CA GLU A 164 -6.65 12.58 -0.45
C GLU A 164 -7.53 11.48 -1.06
N SER A 165 -7.77 10.38 -0.34
CA SER A 165 -8.69 9.33 -0.76
C SER A 165 -10.14 9.82 -0.90
N ALA A 166 -10.56 10.80 -0.08
CA ALA A 166 -11.90 11.37 -0.20
C ALA A 166 -12.01 12.28 -1.43
N VAL A 167 -10.97 13.06 -1.72
CA VAL A 167 -10.90 13.87 -2.94
C VAL A 167 -10.90 12.98 -4.18
N ASP A 168 -10.07 11.94 -4.20
CA ASP A 168 -10.01 10.97 -5.30
C ASP A 168 -11.37 10.28 -5.54
N ALA A 169 -12.04 9.83 -4.48
CA ALA A 169 -13.38 9.26 -4.57
C ALA A 169 -14.39 10.25 -5.17
N ALA A 170 -14.37 11.49 -4.68
CA ALA A 170 -15.29 12.53 -5.17
C ALA A 170 -15.06 12.84 -6.66
N VAL A 171 -13.81 12.99 -7.08
CA VAL A 171 -13.46 13.25 -8.48
C VAL A 171 -13.95 12.12 -9.39
N ASN A 172 -13.63 10.87 -9.05
CA ASN A 172 -14.03 9.73 -9.87
C ASN A 172 -15.57 9.56 -9.95
N LEU A 173 -16.29 9.79 -8.84
CA LEU A 173 -17.76 9.75 -8.83
C LEU A 173 -18.37 10.87 -9.70
N LEU A 174 -17.82 12.09 -9.63
CA LEU A 174 -18.23 13.22 -10.46
C LEU A 174 -17.97 12.97 -11.94
N GLU A 175 -16.81 12.43 -12.29
CA GLU A 175 -16.44 12.08 -13.67
C GLU A 175 -17.35 10.98 -14.25
N ASN A 176 -17.85 10.07 -13.41
CA ASN A 176 -18.86 9.10 -13.79
C ASN A 176 -20.28 9.69 -13.93
N GLY A 177 -20.45 11.00 -13.69
CA GLY A 177 -21.71 11.73 -13.86
C GLY A 177 -22.64 11.65 -12.66
N SER A 178 -22.10 11.40 -11.45
CA SER A 178 -22.84 11.47 -10.20
C SER A 178 -22.77 12.87 -9.58
N SER A 179 -23.63 13.16 -8.60
CA SER A 179 -23.47 14.31 -7.71
C SER A 179 -22.82 13.85 -6.40
N VAL A 180 -21.93 14.69 -5.85
CA VAL A 180 -21.17 14.35 -4.64
C VAL A 180 -21.29 15.46 -3.60
N LYS A 181 -21.61 15.07 -2.36
CA LYS A 181 -21.47 15.93 -1.18
C LYS A 181 -20.32 15.39 -0.32
N ASN A 182 -19.25 16.18 -0.20
CA ASN A 182 -18.17 15.83 0.71
C ASN A 182 -18.45 16.35 2.13
N VAL A 183 -18.31 15.49 3.13
CA VAL A 183 -18.43 15.82 4.54
C VAL A 183 -17.08 15.54 5.20
N ASN A 184 -16.43 16.62 5.64
CA ASN A 184 -15.22 16.51 6.45
C ASN A 184 -15.59 16.73 7.94
N PRO A 185 -15.56 15.68 8.78
CA PRO A 185 -15.89 15.81 10.20
C PRO A 185 -14.87 16.66 10.98
N LEU A 186 -13.72 16.99 10.40
CA LEU A 186 -12.68 17.84 11.00
C LEU A 186 -12.71 19.30 10.49
N SER A 187 -13.53 19.63 9.49
CA SER A 187 -13.75 21.02 9.10
C SER A 187 -14.93 21.59 9.92
N PRO A 188 -14.77 22.74 10.60
CA PRO A 188 -15.94 23.43 11.12
C PRO A 188 -16.87 23.73 9.95
N LEU A 189 -18.15 23.42 10.11
CA LEU A 189 -19.20 23.82 9.18
C LEU A 189 -19.12 25.34 9.01
N VAL A 190 -18.55 25.81 7.91
CA VAL A 190 -18.68 27.21 7.53
C VAL A 190 -20.07 27.33 6.93
N SER A 191 -21.00 27.77 7.78
CA SER A 191 -22.35 28.22 7.43
C SER A 191 -22.30 29.48 6.58
#